data_AF-A0A519UJJ3-F1
#
_entry.id   AF-A0A519UJJ3-F1
#
_cell.length_a   1.000
_cell.length_b   1.000
_cell.length_c   1.000
_cell.angle_alpha   90.00
_cell.angle_beta   90.00
_cell.angle_gamma   90.00
#
_symmetry.space_group_name_H-M   'P 1'
#
loop_
_entity.id
_entity.type
_entity.pdbx_description
1 polymer ?
#
loop_
_entity_poly.entity_id
_entity_poly.type
_entity_poly.pdbx_seq_one_letter_code
_entity_poly.pdbx_strand_id
1 'polypeptide(L)'
;MKKFYVLLIALLVANNLQAQKKFTVKGSFKNYDGKVYLFYGSKKDSVYTNRGSFTFKGVVGIPAYSSIQVPTTETKIHVTDFWIDGGETLLEMDTAFFKNNRFSGLEVNAKVVKAGKAQ
;
A
#
# COMPACT_ATOMS: atom_id res chain seq x y z
N MET A 1 -15.61 17.67 -42.03
CA MET A 1 -16.07 16.66 -41.05
C MET A 1 -15.03 15.59 -40.73
N LYS A 2 -14.36 14.94 -41.71
CA LYS A 2 -13.34 13.89 -41.43
C LYS A 2 -12.15 14.32 -40.53
N LYS A 3 -11.75 15.60 -40.56
CA LYS A 3 -10.62 16.12 -39.76
C LYS A 3 -10.93 16.25 -38.25
N PHE A 4 -12.20 16.38 -37.87
CA PHE A 4 -12.60 16.50 -36.45
C PHE A 4 -12.52 15.15 -35.71
N TYR A 5 -12.83 14.04 -36.38
CA TYR A 5 -12.75 12.70 -35.78
C TYR A 5 -11.31 12.32 -35.41
N VAL A 6 -10.33 12.72 -36.23
CA VAL A 6 -8.90 12.48 -35.96
C VAL A 6 -8.44 13.24 -34.72
N LEU A 7 -8.89 14.49 -34.55
CA LEU A 7 -8.56 15.31 -33.38
C LEU A 7 -9.18 14.73 -32.09
N LEU A 8 -10.42 14.22 -32.18
CA LEU A 8 -11.13 13.61 -31.05
C LEU A 8 -10.45 12.30 -30.61
N ILE A 9 -10.03 11.45 -31.55
CA ILE A 9 -9.32 10.21 -31.26
C ILE A 9 -7.94 10.52 -30.65
N ALA A 10 -7.22 11.52 -31.16
CA ALA A 10 -5.94 11.94 -30.59
C ALA A 10 -6.08 12.47 -29.14
N LEU A 11 -7.13 13.24 -28.85
CA LEU A 11 -7.42 13.69 -27.47
C LEU A 11 -7.77 12.53 -26.53
N LEU A 12 -8.54 11.55 -26.99
CA LEU A 12 -8.93 10.39 -26.19
C LEU A 12 -7.74 9.47 -25.88
N VAL A 13 -6.80 9.31 -26.81
CA VAL A 13 -5.60 8.50 -26.58
C VAL A 13 -4.61 9.20 -25.65
N ALA A 14 -4.45 10.54 -25.75
CA ALA A 14 -3.55 11.29 -24.88
C ALA A 14 -3.97 11.29 -23.40
N ASN A 15 -5.27 11.30 -23.11
CA ASN A 15 -5.79 11.30 -21.73
C ASN A 15 -5.59 9.97 -20.97
N ASN A 16 -5.39 8.85 -21.66
CA ASN A 16 -5.21 7.56 -21.00
C ASN A 16 -3.81 7.36 -20.38
N LEU A 17 -2.80 8.12 -20.83
CA LEU A 17 -1.41 7.96 -20.34
C LEU A 17 -1.13 8.66 -19.01
N GLN A 18 -1.91 9.68 -18.63
CA GLN A 18 -1.69 10.48 -17.40
C GLN A 18 -2.33 9.90 -16.14
N ALA A 19 -3.10 8.81 -16.24
CA ALA A 19 -3.88 8.31 -15.11
C ALA A 19 -3.09 7.47 -14.10
N GLN A 20 -1.98 6.80 -14.46
CA GLN A 20 -1.33 5.82 -13.57
C GLN A 20 0.00 6.32 -13.01
N LYS A 21 0.03 6.62 -11.71
CA LYS A 21 1.23 7.03 -10.97
C LYS A 21 1.93 5.81 -10.39
N LYS A 22 3.25 5.70 -10.59
CA LYS A 22 4.07 4.66 -9.96
C LYS A 22 4.24 4.95 -8.48
N PHE A 23 4.14 3.93 -7.64
CA PHE A 23 4.41 4.02 -6.21
C PHE A 23 5.48 3.03 -5.77
N THR A 24 6.10 3.32 -4.64
CA THR A 24 6.95 2.39 -3.89
C THR A 24 6.62 2.53 -2.41
N VAL A 25 6.27 1.44 -1.74
CA VAL A 25 6.09 1.40 -0.28
C VAL A 25 7.25 0.63 0.31
N LYS A 26 8.06 1.31 1.13
CA LYS A 26 9.14 0.69 1.89
C LYS A 26 8.77 0.72 3.36
N GLY A 27 9.21 -0.29 4.09
CA GLY A 27 9.16 -0.22 5.53
C GLY A 27 10.01 -1.27 6.18
N SER A 28 10.14 -1.15 7.50
CA SER A 28 10.85 -2.10 8.34
C SER A 28 10.08 -2.38 9.61
N PHE A 29 9.99 -3.65 9.97
CA PHE A 29 9.47 -4.10 11.24
C PHE A 29 10.57 -4.12 12.30
N LYS A 30 10.24 -3.69 13.52
CA LYS A 30 11.13 -3.84 14.67
C LYS A 30 11.30 -5.32 15.09
N ASN A 31 10.19 -6.07 15.12
CA ASN A 31 10.14 -7.38 15.76
C ASN A 31 9.46 -8.46 14.89
N TYR A 32 9.55 -8.35 13.56
CA TYR A 32 8.92 -9.29 12.64
C TYR A 32 9.79 -9.55 11.40
N ASP A 33 9.97 -10.83 11.06
CA ASP A 33 10.57 -11.27 9.80
C ASP A 33 9.71 -12.41 9.23
N GLY A 34 9.18 -12.24 8.02
CA GLY A 34 8.26 -13.18 7.41
C GLY A 34 7.52 -12.59 6.20
N LYS A 35 6.37 -13.19 5.88
CA LYS A 35 5.54 -12.76 4.76
C LYS A 35 4.72 -11.54 5.14
N VAL A 36 4.66 -10.54 4.28
CA VAL A 36 3.91 -9.30 4.48
C VAL A 36 2.94 -9.10 3.34
N TYR A 37 1.74 -8.64 3.65
CA TYR A 37 0.71 -8.31 2.68
C TYR A 37 0.50 -6.81 2.63
N LEU A 38 0.41 -6.27 1.41
CA LEU A 38 -0.08 -4.92 1.15
C LEU A 38 -1.48 -5.02 0.55
N PHE A 39 -2.45 -4.44 1.24
CA PHE A 39 -3.79 -4.21 0.72
C PHE A 39 -3.88 -2.75 0.28
N TYR A 40 -4.34 -2.49 -0.94
CA TYR A 40 -4.44 -1.13 -1.49
C TYR A 40 -5.56 -1.06 -2.53
N GLY A 41 -6.60 -0.29 -2.23
CA GLY A 41 -7.84 -0.34 -3.01
C GLY A 41 -8.43 -1.75 -3.03
N SER A 42 -8.73 -2.29 -4.22
CA SER A 42 -9.19 -3.68 -4.41
C SER A 42 -8.07 -4.70 -4.63
N LYS A 43 -6.81 -4.28 -4.53
CA LYS A 43 -5.64 -5.12 -4.80
C LYS A 43 -4.99 -5.62 -3.52
N LYS A 44 -4.39 -6.80 -3.63
CA LYS A 44 -3.58 -7.44 -2.61
C LYS A 44 -2.29 -7.91 -3.24
N ASP A 45 -1.16 -7.56 -2.62
CA ASP A 45 0.16 -8.06 -2.99
C ASP A 45 0.86 -8.64 -1.76
N SER A 46 1.94 -9.41 -1.96
CA SER A 46 2.74 -9.95 -0.87
C SER A 46 4.22 -10.04 -1.21
N VAL A 47 5.06 -9.77 -0.21
CA VAL A 47 6.51 -9.97 -0.27
C VAL A 47 6.98 -10.66 1.00
N TYR A 48 8.18 -11.22 0.98
CA TYR A 48 8.89 -11.60 2.20
C TYR A 48 9.79 -10.47 2.63
N THR A 49 9.88 -10.24 3.94
CA THR A 49 10.88 -9.33 4.49
C THR A 49 12.28 -9.93 4.35
N ASN A 50 13.27 -9.04 4.36
CA ASN A 50 14.67 -9.39 4.50
C ASN A 50 15.21 -8.57 5.67
N ARG A 51 15.53 -9.24 6.79
CA ARG A 51 15.93 -8.60 8.05
C ARG A 51 14.88 -7.57 8.50
N GLY A 52 13.60 -7.98 8.47
CA GLY A 52 12.45 -7.15 8.82
C GLY A 52 12.10 -6.04 7.82
N SER A 53 12.90 -5.81 6.78
CA SER A 53 12.64 -4.78 5.76
C SER A 53 11.85 -5.34 4.57
N PHE A 54 10.90 -4.58 4.03
CA PHE A 54 10.12 -4.94 2.85
C PHE A 54 10.04 -3.80 1.83
N THR A 55 9.70 -4.14 0.59
CA THR A 55 9.46 -3.15 -0.47
C THR A 55 8.38 -3.65 -1.43
N PHE A 56 7.32 -2.87 -1.58
CA PHE A 56 6.30 -3.03 -2.61
C PHE A 56 6.50 -1.99 -3.71
N LYS A 57 6.19 -2.36 -4.95
CA LYS A 57 6.18 -1.47 -6.11
C LYS A 57 4.93 -1.70 -6.92
N GLY A 58 4.33 -0.64 -7.45
CA GLY A 58 3.16 -0.77 -8.28
C GLY A 58 2.75 0.53 -8.92
N VAL A 59 1.50 0.56 -9.41
CA VAL A 59 0.86 1.75 -9.97
C VAL A 59 -0.52 1.94 -9.35
N VAL A 60 -0.87 3.20 -9.13
CA VAL A 60 -2.19 3.64 -8.65
C VAL A 60 -2.73 4.71 -9.58
N GLY A 61 -4.04 4.64 -9.85
CA GLY A 61 -4.73 5.64 -10.67
C GLY A 61 -5.06 6.92 -9.91
N ILE A 62 -5.42 6.72 -8.65
CA ILE A 62 -5.79 7.73 -7.66
C ILE A 62 -5.21 7.27 -6.32
N PRO A 63 -5.08 8.17 -5.31
CA PRO A 63 -4.70 7.76 -3.96
C PRO A 63 -5.53 6.57 -3.47
N ALA A 64 -4.86 5.53 -2.97
CA ALA A 64 -5.49 4.30 -2.52
C ALA A 64 -5.38 4.14 -1.00
N TYR A 65 -6.51 3.92 -0.35
CA TYR A 65 -6.55 3.54 1.06
C TYR A 65 -5.92 2.16 1.22
N SER A 66 -4.98 2.05 2.14
CA SER A 66 -4.05 0.93 2.18
C SER A 66 -3.70 0.51 3.61
N SER A 67 -3.35 -0.76 3.77
CA SER A 67 -2.84 -1.30 5.04
C SER A 67 -1.80 -2.38 4.81
N ILE A 68 -0.89 -2.51 5.80
CA ILE A 68 0.06 -3.60 5.88
C ILE A 68 -0.46 -4.63 6.87
N GLN A 69 -0.46 -5.90 6.49
CA GLN A 69 -0.82 -7.01 7.38
C GLN A 69 0.24 -8.11 7.33
N VAL A 70 0.29 -8.92 8.38
CA VAL A 70 1.13 -10.11 8.46
C VAL A 70 0.24 -11.34 8.70
N PRO A 71 0.63 -12.55 8.24
CA PRO A 71 -0.06 -13.78 8.59
C PRO A 71 -0.19 -13.93 10.10
N THR A 72 -1.39 -14.28 10.57
CA THR A 72 -1.64 -14.57 11.99
C THR A 72 -2.79 -15.55 12.12
N THR A 73 -2.75 -16.36 13.17
CA THR A 73 -3.84 -17.24 13.61
C THR A 73 -4.80 -16.55 14.57
N GLU A 74 -4.50 -15.31 14.95
CA GLU A 74 -5.31 -14.54 15.88
C GLU A 74 -6.66 -14.13 15.29
N THR A 75 -7.68 -14.11 16.15
CA THR A 75 -9.06 -13.81 15.74
C THR A 75 -9.31 -12.33 15.46
N LYS A 76 -8.44 -11.44 15.96
CA LYS A 76 -8.52 -9.99 15.75
C LYS A 76 -7.20 -9.45 15.25
N ILE A 77 -7.26 -8.65 14.20
CA ILE A 77 -6.11 -7.93 13.63
C ILE A 77 -6.48 -6.46 13.61
N HIS A 78 -5.69 -5.64 14.31
CA HIS A 78 -5.76 -4.19 14.18
C HIS A 78 -4.59 -3.74 13.33
N VAL A 79 -4.86 -2.95 12.30
CA VAL A 79 -3.83 -2.44 11.38
C VAL A 79 -3.94 -0.94 11.28
N THR A 80 -2.79 -0.26 11.18
CA THR A 80 -2.79 1.16 10.86
C THR A 80 -2.95 1.35 9.35
N ASP A 81 -3.98 2.11 8.98
CA ASP A 81 -4.23 2.45 7.59
C ASP A 81 -3.45 3.70 7.17
N PHE A 82 -3.16 3.79 5.87
CA PHE A 82 -2.46 4.91 5.24
C PHE A 82 -2.87 5.06 3.77
N TRP A 83 -2.47 6.17 3.16
CA TRP A 83 -2.71 6.43 1.74
C TRP A 83 -1.47 6.14 0.90
N ILE A 84 -1.64 5.41 -0.20
CA ILE A 84 -0.64 5.26 -1.25
C ILE A 84 -1.01 6.17 -2.41
N ASP A 85 -0.10 7.05 -2.79
CA ASP A 85 -0.15 7.82 -4.03
C ASP A 85 1.18 7.66 -4.77
N GLY A 86 1.36 8.39 -5.87
CA GLY A 86 2.59 8.47 -6.62
C GLY A 86 3.81 8.76 -5.74
N GLY A 87 4.91 8.07 -6.05
CA GLY A 87 6.19 8.25 -5.37
C GLY A 87 6.41 7.27 -4.22
N GLU A 88 7.22 7.70 -3.25
CA GLU A 88 7.72 6.82 -2.19
C GLU A 88 7.01 7.09 -0.87
N THR A 89 6.43 6.03 -0.30
CA THR A 89 5.92 5.98 1.07
C THR A 89 6.90 5.16 1.92
N LEU A 90 7.29 5.69 3.08
CA LEU A 90 8.18 5.04 4.04
C LEU A 90 7.45 4.81 5.36
N LEU A 91 7.48 3.58 5.85
CA LEU A 91 6.81 3.13 7.06
C LEU A 91 7.79 2.56 8.09
N GLU A 92 7.63 2.97 9.35
CA GLU A 92 8.19 2.25 10.50
C GLU A 92 7.11 1.38 11.11
N MET A 93 7.36 0.08 11.23
CA MET A 93 6.36 -0.89 11.64
C MET A 93 6.70 -1.53 12.98
N ASP A 94 5.67 -1.80 13.77
CA ASP A 94 5.76 -2.60 15.00
C ASP A 94 4.62 -3.60 15.07
N THR A 95 4.89 -4.74 15.71
CA THR A 95 3.89 -5.79 15.91
C THR A 95 3.79 -6.10 17.38
N ALA A 96 2.59 -6.00 17.94
CA ALA A 96 2.32 -6.28 19.34
C ALA A 96 1.17 -7.28 19.47
N PHE A 97 1.38 -8.35 20.23
CA PHE A 97 0.30 -9.24 20.62
C PHE A 97 -0.44 -8.64 21.82
N PHE A 98 -1.77 -8.69 21.78
CA PHE A 98 -2.59 -8.34 22.92
C PHE A 98 -3.51 -9.50 23.30
N LYS A 99 -3.76 -9.65 24.59
CA LYS A 99 -4.70 -10.63 25.12
C LYS A 99 -5.44 -10.02 26.30
N ASN A 100 -6.75 -10.18 26.31
CA ASN A 100 -7.60 -9.87 27.45
C ASN A 100 -8.53 -11.05 27.75
N ASN A 101 -9.41 -10.91 28.75
CA ASN A 101 -10.30 -11.99 29.19
C ASN A 101 -11.31 -12.46 28.12
N ARG A 102 -11.47 -11.73 27.01
CA ARG A 102 -12.44 -12.05 25.94
C ARG A 102 -11.79 -12.35 24.59
N PHE A 103 -10.63 -11.78 24.30
CA PHE A 103 -10.01 -11.84 22.97
C PHE A 103 -8.48 -11.86 23.07
N SER A 104 -7.86 -12.55 22.12
CA SER A 104 -6.46 -12.33 21.74
C SER A 104 -6.40 -11.76 20.32
N GLY A 105 -5.35 -11.02 20.04
CA GLY A 105 -5.19 -10.33 18.77
C GLY A 105 -3.75 -9.94 18.48
N LEU A 106 -3.53 -9.54 17.24
CA LEU A 106 -2.29 -8.96 16.76
C LEU A 106 -2.54 -7.52 16.32
N GLU A 107 -1.74 -6.60 16.84
CA GLU A 107 -1.70 -5.22 16.38
C GLU A 107 -0.50 -5.04 15.45
N VAL A 108 -0.75 -4.51 14.25
CA VAL A 108 0.25 -4.16 13.25
C VAL A 108 0.24 -2.63 13.11
N ASN A 109 1.10 -1.99 13.89
CA ASN A 109 1.20 -0.55 13.94
C ASN A 109 2.13 -0.04 12.85
N ALA A 110 1.67 0.98 12.12
CA ALA A 110 2.48 1.68 11.11
C ALA A 110 2.61 3.15 11.47
N LYS A 111 3.85 3.65 11.50
CA LYS A 111 4.13 5.08 11.52
C LYS A 111 4.59 5.51 10.13
N VAL A 112 3.82 6.39 9.51
CA VAL A 112 4.19 6.98 8.22
C VAL A 112 5.30 8.01 8.45
N VAL A 113 6.53 7.66 8.05
CA VAL A 113 7.69 8.57 8.11
C VAL A 113 7.69 9.50 6.91
N LYS A 114 7.23 9.01 5.75
CA LYS A 114 7.10 9.77 4.51
C LYS A 114 5.88 9.27 3.76
N ALA A 115 5.02 10.19 3.32
CA ALA A 115 3.92 9.88 2.43
C ALA A 115 4.33 10.09 0.97
N GLY A 116 3.77 9.28 0.06
CA GLY A 116 3.79 9.56 -1.38
C GLY A 116 3.27 10.97 -1.67
N LYS A 117 3.76 11.58 -2.75
CA LYS A 117 3.38 12.95 -3.11
C LYS A 117 2.12 12.91 -3.99
N ALA A 118 1.06 13.53 -3.50
CA ALA A 118 -0.03 14.01 -4.34
C ALA A 118 0.52 15.15 -5.22
N GLN A 119 0.94 14.79 -6.43
CA GLN A 119 1.13 15.74 -7.53
C GLN A 119 -0.19 15.99 -8.23
#